data_AF-A0A959QN76-F1
#
_entry.id   AF-A0A959QN76-F1
#
_cell.length_a   1.000
_cell.length_b   1.000
_cell.length_c   1.000
_cell.angle_alpha   90.00
_cell.angle_beta   90.00
_cell.angle_gamma   90.00
#
_symmetry.space_group_name_H-M   'P 1'
#
loop_
_entity.id
_entity.type
_entity.pdbx_description
1 polymer ?
#
loop_
_entity_poly.entity_id
_entity_poly.type
_entity_poly.pdbx_seq_one_letter_code
_entity_poly.pdbx_strand_id
1 'polypeptide(L)'
;NASDAYGYDARNVFQSGLVDGVSASPFSSVTFLNNHDFRDAGQAIQNEPELGYAYILTNNTIGVPCIFYPDYYGTDLPAIAGRKLKSEIDQLLTIHKNYIYGSTQMDYINKFSTGYDVQYLSGYANTSLIYQSSNGGASGTRDVLSVINYAGEELHALIQVNTGNNFAVGDTLYDLTGKSKSPITLIDGNSKVEVIIPARSYAVFSNSMDGLACVGSNKIYVDLNATGLNDGSDWENAFTHLQSAIVLAQVCTNIEEIHIKEGTYYANSLGNRDLGFSLNKNLKIYGSYPASISNPVLTDREIDATPTILSGDIGTLGDDTDNVYHVINASSMAGAVLLDQLVIKGGHADGSHVSDQHGAGIYNTGLLNMDRVYFDENSATMTSDIYNIGAASVINASDIKVINSNTSGTQVHCESGTVNWDGLNVIDN
;
A
#
# COMPACT_ATOMS: atom_id res chain seq x y z
N ASN A 1 18.89 -7.21 20.36
CA ASN A 1 18.20 -6.47 21.45
C ASN A 1 16.87 -5.90 21.02
N ALA A 2 16.78 -4.97 20.05
CA ALA A 2 15.48 -4.41 19.66
C ALA A 2 14.43 -5.47 19.27
N SER A 3 14.83 -6.53 18.56
CA SER A 3 13.92 -7.62 18.18
C SER A 3 13.57 -8.57 19.34
N ASP A 4 14.55 -8.95 20.16
CA ASP A 4 14.40 -10.06 21.14
C ASP A 4 14.22 -9.63 22.61
N ALA A 5 14.66 -8.43 22.99
CA ALA A 5 14.73 -8.03 24.39
C ALA A 5 13.53 -7.15 24.77
N TYR A 6 12.64 -7.70 25.60
CA TYR A 6 11.51 -6.95 26.14
C TYR A 6 11.97 -5.72 26.94
N GLY A 7 11.35 -4.57 26.69
CA GLY A 7 11.67 -3.30 27.36
C GLY A 7 12.93 -2.59 26.85
N TYR A 8 13.60 -3.12 25.82
CA TYR A 8 14.67 -2.39 25.16
C TYR A 8 14.12 -1.19 24.39
N ASP A 9 14.68 -0.01 24.64
CA ASP A 9 14.33 1.20 23.87
C ASP A 9 15.03 1.16 22.51
N ALA A 10 14.26 0.91 21.46
CA ALA A 10 14.71 0.73 20.08
C ALA A 10 15.58 1.91 19.61
N ARG A 11 15.29 3.14 20.06
CA ARG A 11 16.00 4.36 19.63
C ARG A 11 17.49 4.35 19.99
N ASN A 12 17.90 3.54 20.95
CA ASN A 12 19.32 3.32 21.26
C ASN A 12 20.11 2.76 20.07
N VAL A 13 19.44 2.13 19.10
CA VAL A 13 20.08 1.63 17.87
C VAL A 13 20.77 2.78 17.10
N PHE A 14 20.19 3.98 17.05
CA PHE A 14 20.76 5.14 16.33
C PHE A 14 22.07 5.70 16.91
N GLN A 15 22.48 5.24 18.09
CA GLN A 15 23.70 5.67 18.77
C GLN A 15 24.61 4.48 19.13
N SER A 16 24.31 3.30 18.58
CA SER A 16 25.01 2.06 18.84
C SER A 16 25.86 1.63 17.64
N GLY A 17 26.65 0.57 17.82
CA GLY A 17 27.43 -0.02 16.74
C GLY A 17 28.71 0.75 16.40
N LEU A 18 29.37 0.33 15.32
CA LEU A 18 30.69 0.87 14.96
C LEU A 18 30.61 2.31 14.45
N VAL A 19 29.67 2.61 13.57
CA VAL A 19 29.57 3.93 12.94
C VAL A 19 29.05 4.97 13.91
N ASP A 20 27.85 4.79 14.45
CA ASP A 20 27.22 5.82 15.28
C ASP A 20 27.72 5.80 16.73
N GLY A 21 28.07 4.62 17.28
CA GLY A 21 28.49 4.49 18.68
C GLY A 21 29.97 4.78 18.95
N VAL A 22 30.86 4.53 17.97
CA VAL A 22 32.32 4.76 18.12
C VAL A 22 32.94 5.53 16.96
N SER A 23 32.12 6.14 16.09
CA SER A 23 32.57 6.99 14.98
C SER A 23 33.50 6.29 13.98
N ALA A 24 33.32 4.97 13.79
CA ALA A 24 34.04 4.24 12.75
C ALA A 24 33.56 4.67 11.36
N SER A 25 34.41 4.45 10.35
CA SER A 25 34.01 4.72 8.97
C SER A 25 32.94 3.72 8.52
N PRO A 26 31.83 4.17 7.91
CA PRO A 26 30.86 3.26 7.30
C PRO A 26 31.48 2.45 6.15
N PHE A 27 32.45 3.00 5.43
CA PHE A 27 33.17 2.29 4.36
C PHE A 27 34.08 1.15 4.87
N SER A 28 34.33 1.09 6.18
CA SER A 28 35.13 0.05 6.82
C SER A 28 34.31 -0.79 7.81
N SER A 29 32.98 -0.66 7.79
CA SER A 29 32.07 -1.34 8.70
C SER A 29 31.19 -2.32 7.92
N VAL A 30 31.02 -3.53 8.47
CA VAL A 30 30.09 -4.54 7.95
C VAL A 30 29.00 -4.74 8.99
N THR A 31 27.74 -4.60 8.57
CA THR A 31 26.58 -4.84 9.43
C THR A 31 26.03 -6.24 9.16
N PHE A 32 25.64 -6.96 10.20
CA PHE A 32 25.01 -8.27 10.10
C PHE A 32 24.12 -8.50 11.32
N LEU A 33 23.13 -9.38 11.18
CA LEU A 33 22.28 -9.79 12.30
C LEU A 33 22.81 -11.04 12.99
N ASN A 34 23.10 -12.07 12.18
CA ASN A 34 23.51 -13.39 12.62
C ASN A 34 24.76 -13.84 11.84
N ASN A 35 25.50 -14.79 12.40
CA ASN A 35 26.60 -15.45 11.72
C ASN A 35 26.76 -16.90 12.20
N HIS A 36 27.70 -17.63 11.61
CA HIS A 36 27.95 -19.04 11.90
C HIS A 36 28.67 -19.29 13.23
N ASP A 37 29.13 -18.24 13.92
CA ASP A 37 29.81 -18.34 15.21
C ASP A 37 28.84 -18.26 16.39
N PHE A 38 27.60 -17.83 16.18
CA PHE A 38 26.55 -17.85 17.20
C PHE A 38 26.08 -19.29 17.41
N ARG A 39 26.64 -19.95 18.45
CA ARG A 39 26.47 -21.39 18.73
C ARG A 39 25.62 -21.66 19.97
N ASP A 40 25.47 -20.69 20.86
CA ASP A 40 24.74 -20.84 22.11
C ASP A 40 23.37 -20.14 22.09
N ALA A 41 22.45 -20.62 22.92
CA ALA A 41 21.11 -20.03 23.05
C ALA A 41 21.19 -18.54 23.45
N GLY A 42 20.44 -17.70 22.73
CA GLY A 42 20.41 -16.25 22.98
C GLY A 42 21.56 -15.44 22.37
N GLN A 43 22.49 -16.07 21.63
CA GLN A 43 23.52 -15.32 20.87
C GLN A 43 22.98 -14.79 19.54
N ALA A 44 22.22 -15.61 18.81
CA ALA A 44 21.58 -15.21 17.57
C ALA A 44 20.29 -14.43 17.84
N ILE A 45 19.94 -13.53 16.93
CA ILE A 45 18.60 -12.95 16.85
C ILE A 45 17.64 -14.06 16.40
N GLN A 46 16.63 -14.33 17.23
CA GLN A 46 15.71 -15.46 17.02
C GLN A 46 14.31 -14.98 16.64
N ASN A 47 13.86 -13.88 17.25
CA ASN A 47 12.54 -13.30 17.01
C ASN A 47 12.67 -12.20 15.97
N GLU A 48 11.85 -12.31 14.93
CA GLU A 48 11.70 -11.32 13.86
C GLU A 48 13.02 -10.74 13.29
N PRO A 49 13.97 -11.57 12.82
CA PRO A 49 15.20 -11.08 12.17
C PRO A 49 14.90 -10.18 10.95
N GLU A 50 13.75 -10.34 10.31
CA GLU A 50 13.26 -9.45 9.25
C GLU A 50 13.27 -7.96 9.64
N LEU A 51 12.97 -7.59 10.90
CA LEU A 51 13.01 -6.20 11.37
C LEU A 51 14.43 -5.65 11.44
N GLY A 52 15.40 -6.52 11.79
CA GLY A 52 16.81 -6.18 11.75
C GLY A 52 17.31 -6.02 10.31
N TYR A 53 16.83 -6.85 9.39
CA TYR A 53 17.18 -6.76 7.97
C TYR A 53 16.60 -5.49 7.36
N ALA A 54 15.37 -5.12 7.70
CA ALA A 54 14.79 -3.84 7.33
C ALA A 54 15.74 -2.70 7.73
N TYR A 55 16.25 -2.68 8.97
CA TYR A 55 17.19 -1.64 9.40
C TYR A 55 18.51 -1.62 8.62
N ILE A 56 19.22 -2.75 8.53
CA ILE A 56 20.55 -2.76 7.89
C ILE A 56 20.50 -2.63 6.36
N LEU A 57 19.38 -2.99 5.73
CA LEU A 57 19.18 -2.86 4.29
C LEU A 57 18.57 -1.51 3.90
N THR A 58 17.87 -0.80 4.78
CA THR A 58 17.35 0.54 4.46
C THR A 58 18.11 1.70 5.09
N ASN A 59 19.18 1.41 5.84
CA ASN A 59 20.15 2.39 6.31
C ASN A 59 21.53 2.13 5.68
N ASN A 60 21.84 2.83 4.58
CA ASN A 60 23.14 2.69 3.90
C ASN A 60 24.29 3.45 4.56
N THR A 61 24.04 4.21 5.64
CA THR A 61 25.06 5.04 6.29
C THR A 61 25.76 4.34 7.46
N ILE A 62 25.33 3.13 7.84
CA ILE A 62 25.88 2.37 8.98
C ILE A 62 26.85 1.25 8.59
N GLY A 63 27.10 1.06 7.29
CA GLY A 63 28.07 0.08 6.79
C GLY A 63 27.53 -0.75 5.62
N VAL A 64 28.31 -1.76 5.24
CA VAL A 64 27.92 -2.71 4.18
C VAL A 64 27.11 -3.86 4.81
N PRO A 65 25.84 -4.07 4.41
CA PRO A 65 25.03 -5.15 4.95
C PRO A 65 25.51 -6.52 4.47
N CYS A 66 25.58 -7.47 5.39
CA CYS A 66 25.91 -8.86 5.16
C CYS A 66 24.72 -9.74 5.56
N ILE A 67 24.20 -10.50 4.59
CA ILE A 67 23.07 -11.40 4.78
C ILE A 67 23.56 -12.76 5.25
N PHE A 68 22.92 -13.28 6.29
CA PHE A 68 23.23 -14.60 6.81
C PHE A 68 22.52 -15.69 6.00
N TYR A 69 23.29 -16.66 5.51
CA TYR A 69 22.78 -17.72 4.63
C TYR A 69 21.59 -18.51 5.22
N PRO A 70 21.63 -18.96 6.49
CA PRO A 70 20.49 -19.58 7.16
C PRO A 70 19.22 -18.73 7.25
N ASP A 71 19.33 -17.42 7.49
CA ASP A 71 18.14 -16.55 7.54
C ASP A 71 17.50 -16.46 6.14
N TYR A 72 18.33 -16.43 5.10
CA TYR A 72 17.88 -16.31 3.71
C TYR A 72 17.27 -17.60 3.16
N TYR A 73 17.96 -18.73 3.25
CA TYR A 73 17.51 -20.00 2.66
C TYR A 73 16.67 -20.88 3.60
N GLY A 74 16.71 -20.59 4.91
CA GLY A 74 16.23 -21.46 5.97
C GLY A 74 17.11 -22.71 6.13
N THR A 75 17.44 -23.04 7.37
CA THR A 75 18.10 -24.30 7.72
C THR A 75 17.60 -24.78 9.07
N ASP A 76 17.57 -26.09 9.30
CA ASP A 76 17.30 -26.67 10.61
C ASP A 76 18.52 -26.49 11.52
N LEU A 77 18.74 -25.27 12.02
CA LEU A 77 19.73 -25.01 13.06
C LEU A 77 19.05 -25.12 14.43
N PRO A 78 19.71 -25.71 15.46
CA PRO A 78 19.13 -25.94 16.79
C PRO A 78 18.63 -24.69 17.54
N ALA A 79 18.84 -23.49 17.00
CA ALA A 79 18.47 -22.20 17.59
C ALA A 79 17.67 -21.26 16.65
N ILE A 80 17.47 -21.63 15.38
CA ILE A 80 16.75 -20.84 14.38
C ILE A 80 15.83 -21.82 13.65
N ALA A 81 14.58 -21.94 14.12
CA ALA A 81 13.65 -22.91 13.55
C ALA A 81 13.03 -22.36 12.25
N GLY A 82 13.23 -23.09 11.14
CA GLY A 82 12.32 -23.17 9.98
C GLY A 82 12.00 -21.91 9.17
N ARG A 83 12.40 -20.71 9.61
CA ARG A 83 12.07 -19.43 8.96
C ARG A 83 12.94 -19.22 7.73
N LYS A 84 12.31 -18.83 6.62
CA LYS A 84 12.92 -18.54 5.33
C LYS A 84 12.59 -17.11 4.95
N LEU A 85 13.55 -16.20 5.03
CA LEU A 85 13.34 -14.77 4.74
C LEU A 85 13.73 -14.36 3.32
N LYS A 86 13.84 -15.33 2.40
CA LYS A 86 14.33 -15.09 1.04
C LYS A 86 13.60 -13.92 0.37
N SER A 87 12.28 -13.94 0.41
CA SER A 87 11.47 -12.95 -0.32
C SER A 87 11.53 -11.58 0.34
N GLU A 88 11.41 -11.49 1.66
CA GLU A 88 11.54 -10.25 2.41
C GLU A 88 12.90 -9.61 2.18
N ILE A 89 13.97 -10.42 2.20
CA ILE A 89 15.33 -9.94 1.93
C ILE A 89 15.49 -9.54 0.46
N ASP A 90 14.92 -10.27 -0.50
CA ASP A 90 14.95 -9.90 -1.92
C ASP A 90 14.23 -8.57 -2.18
N GLN A 91 13.09 -8.34 -1.54
CA GLN A 91 12.34 -7.09 -1.61
C GLN A 91 13.18 -5.95 -1.03
N LEU A 92 13.76 -6.12 0.17
CA LEU A 92 14.63 -5.13 0.80
C LEU A 92 15.91 -4.87 0.00
N LEU A 93 16.50 -5.89 -0.64
CA LEU A 93 17.65 -5.72 -1.55
C LEU A 93 17.28 -4.91 -2.80
N THR A 94 16.09 -5.15 -3.34
CA THR A 94 15.56 -4.38 -4.47
C THR A 94 15.35 -2.92 -4.08
N ILE A 95 14.70 -2.68 -2.94
CA ILE A 95 14.51 -1.35 -2.36
C ILE A 95 15.88 -0.68 -2.12
N HIS A 96 16.82 -1.40 -1.50
CA HIS A 96 18.16 -0.89 -1.25
C HIS A 96 18.81 -0.43 -2.55
N LYS A 97 18.90 -1.32 -3.54
CA LYS A 97 19.56 -1.04 -4.82
C LYS A 97 18.95 0.16 -5.55
N ASN A 98 17.62 0.25 -5.58
CA ASN A 98 16.93 1.17 -6.49
C ASN A 98 16.59 2.52 -5.83
N TYR A 99 16.49 2.57 -4.50
CA TYR A 99 16.02 3.76 -3.78
C TYR A 99 16.99 4.31 -2.74
N ILE A 100 17.86 3.46 -2.15
CA ILE A 100 18.63 3.84 -0.94
C ILE A 100 20.13 3.84 -1.21
N TYR A 101 20.61 2.99 -2.11
CA TYR A 101 22.01 2.92 -2.47
C TYR A 101 22.50 4.31 -2.93
N GLY A 102 23.60 4.77 -2.35
CA GLY A 102 24.14 6.09 -2.64
C GLY A 102 23.47 7.26 -1.90
N SER A 103 22.45 7.03 -1.05
CA SER A 103 21.88 8.08 -0.19
C SER A 103 22.99 8.80 0.56
N THR A 104 22.97 10.12 0.51
CA THR A 104 24.04 10.98 1.06
C THR A 104 23.66 11.63 2.39
N GLN A 105 22.39 11.51 2.77
CA GLN A 105 21.85 12.04 4.01
C GLN A 105 20.98 10.99 4.70
N MET A 106 20.99 11.05 6.03
CA MET A 106 20.20 10.19 6.90
C MET A 106 19.66 11.02 8.07
N ASP A 107 18.35 11.21 8.09
CA ASP A 107 17.60 11.88 9.15
C ASP A 107 17.01 10.82 10.09
N TYR A 108 17.59 10.67 11.28
CA TYR A 108 17.03 9.81 12.33
C TYR A 108 15.86 10.52 13.02
N ILE A 109 14.67 10.39 12.44
CA ILE A 109 13.48 11.17 12.79
C ILE A 109 13.08 11.01 14.25
N ASN A 110 13.05 9.78 14.82
CA ASN A 110 12.61 9.57 16.20
C ASN A 110 13.74 9.31 17.20
N LYS A 111 14.99 9.69 16.89
CA LYS A 111 16.10 9.59 17.86
C LYS A 111 15.88 10.49 19.08
N PHE A 112 16.63 10.25 20.15
CA PHE A 112 16.65 11.15 21.31
C PHE A 112 17.05 12.57 20.90
N SER A 113 16.29 13.56 21.40
CA SER A 113 16.54 14.98 21.12
C SER A 113 16.56 15.33 19.62
N THR A 114 15.79 14.59 18.83
CA THR A 114 15.49 14.93 17.43
C THR A 114 14.83 16.32 17.30
N GLY A 115 15.03 16.98 16.16
CA GLY A 115 14.32 18.20 15.80
C GLY A 115 13.00 17.95 15.07
N TYR A 116 12.70 16.69 14.73
CA TYR A 116 11.48 16.29 14.05
C TYR A 116 10.36 16.03 15.06
N ASP A 117 9.14 16.41 14.69
CA ASP A 117 7.93 16.09 15.44
C ASP A 117 7.37 14.73 15.02
N VAL A 118 7.07 13.87 16.00
CA VAL A 118 6.34 12.61 15.78
C VAL A 118 5.23 12.52 16.80
N GLN A 119 3.99 12.57 16.33
CA GLN A 119 2.80 12.40 17.15
C GLN A 119 2.35 10.94 17.07
N TYR A 120 2.43 10.23 18.19
CA TYR A 120 1.95 8.86 18.31
C TYR A 120 0.47 8.88 18.70
N LEU A 121 -0.38 8.39 17.80
CA LEU A 121 -1.81 8.17 18.04
C LEU A 121 -2.03 6.81 18.73
N SER A 122 -1.23 5.81 18.36
CA SER A 122 -1.03 4.55 19.07
C SER A 122 0.42 4.08 18.97
N GLY A 123 0.83 3.13 19.82
CA GLY A 123 2.23 2.70 19.92
C GLY A 123 3.14 3.76 20.56
N TYR A 124 4.45 3.51 20.57
CA TYR A 124 5.40 4.32 21.34
C TYR A 124 6.74 4.53 20.66
N ALA A 125 7.38 5.66 20.98
CA ALA A 125 8.70 6.03 20.43
C ALA A 125 9.81 5.04 20.79
N ASN A 126 9.76 4.42 21.98
CA ASN A 126 10.77 3.47 22.44
C ASN A 126 10.65 2.10 21.78
N THR A 127 9.59 1.83 21.01
CA THR A 127 9.37 0.57 20.31
C THR A 127 9.40 0.71 18.80
N SER A 128 9.81 1.87 18.28
CA SER A 128 9.88 2.13 16.85
C SER A 128 11.22 2.72 16.42
N LEU A 129 11.60 2.49 15.16
CA LEU A 129 12.65 3.24 14.48
C LEU A 129 12.04 3.93 13.28
N ILE A 130 12.27 5.24 13.19
CA ILE A 130 11.75 6.09 12.13
C ILE A 130 12.91 6.93 11.63
N TYR A 131 13.20 6.82 10.33
CA TYR A 131 14.29 7.55 9.72
C TYR A 131 14.07 7.74 8.22
N GLN A 132 14.65 8.79 7.68
CA GLN A 132 14.56 9.15 6.28
C GLN A 132 15.95 9.18 5.67
N SER A 133 16.12 8.50 4.54
CA SER A 133 17.30 8.66 3.68
C SER A 133 16.97 9.57 2.51
N SER A 134 17.92 10.40 2.08
CA SER A 134 17.72 11.32 0.95
C SER A 134 18.83 11.23 -0.08
N ASN A 135 18.46 11.60 -1.31
CA ASN A 135 19.35 11.62 -2.49
C ASN A 135 19.93 10.23 -2.82
N GLY A 136 19.14 9.18 -2.63
CA GLY A 136 19.51 7.80 -2.90
C GLY A 136 19.06 7.29 -4.26
N GLY A 137 19.31 6.00 -4.46
CA GLY A 137 18.90 5.25 -5.64
C GLY A 137 19.80 5.48 -6.85
N ALA A 138 19.53 4.76 -7.93
CA ALA A 138 20.36 4.79 -9.14
C ALA A 138 20.46 6.19 -9.79
N SER A 139 19.45 7.05 -9.61
CA SER A 139 19.46 8.44 -10.06
C SER A 139 20.00 9.45 -9.04
N GLY A 140 20.16 9.06 -7.77
CA GLY A 140 20.54 9.97 -6.68
C GLY A 140 19.45 10.97 -6.30
N THR A 141 18.20 10.72 -6.67
CA THR A 141 17.06 11.65 -6.49
C THR A 141 15.91 11.01 -5.71
N ARG A 142 16.17 9.91 -4.99
CA ARG A 142 15.14 9.22 -4.22
C ARG A 142 15.27 9.59 -2.75
N ASP A 143 14.15 9.97 -2.17
CA ASP A 143 13.97 10.04 -0.73
C ASP A 143 13.14 8.83 -0.29
N VAL A 144 13.47 8.31 0.89
CA VAL A 144 12.85 7.11 1.46
C VAL A 144 12.62 7.31 2.93
N LEU A 145 11.38 7.13 3.38
CA LEU A 145 11.01 7.06 4.80
C LEU A 145 10.92 5.58 5.21
N SER A 146 11.76 5.15 6.15
CA SER A 146 11.70 3.81 6.75
C SER A 146 11.07 3.87 8.13
N VAL A 147 10.08 3.01 8.38
CA VAL A 147 9.37 2.90 9.66
C VAL A 147 9.38 1.44 10.10
N ILE A 148 9.91 1.16 11.28
CA ILE A 148 9.99 -0.20 11.85
C ILE A 148 9.30 -0.20 13.20
N ASN A 149 8.33 -1.09 13.39
CA ASN A 149 7.59 -1.28 14.63
C ASN A 149 7.99 -2.61 15.31
N TYR A 150 8.68 -2.51 16.44
CA TYR A 150 9.08 -3.66 17.26
C TYR A 150 8.03 -4.02 18.31
N ALA A 151 6.95 -3.25 18.45
CA ALA A 151 5.92 -3.53 19.44
C ALA A 151 5.05 -4.73 19.04
N GLY A 152 4.42 -5.34 20.04
CA GLY A 152 3.36 -6.34 19.83
C GLY A 152 1.99 -5.73 19.52
N GLU A 153 1.92 -4.41 19.36
CA GLU A 153 0.73 -3.65 19.02
C GLU A 153 0.99 -2.77 17.80
N GLU A 154 -0.08 -2.26 17.19
CA GLU A 154 0.01 -1.37 16.03
C GLU A 154 0.66 -0.02 16.39
N LEU A 155 1.44 0.51 15.44
CA LEU A 155 1.96 1.87 15.48
C LEU A 155 1.15 2.74 14.54
N HIS A 156 0.45 3.72 15.08
CA HIS A 156 -0.23 4.77 14.30
C HIS A 156 0.40 6.12 14.65
N ALA A 157 1.03 6.77 13.68
CA ALA A 157 1.76 8.01 13.93
C ALA A 157 1.67 9.02 12.79
N LEU A 158 1.68 10.30 13.15
CA LEU A 158 1.94 11.42 12.24
C LEU A 158 3.42 11.80 12.36
N ILE A 159 4.17 11.59 11.29
CA ILE A 159 5.63 11.71 11.24
C ILE A 159 6.01 12.94 10.44
N GLN A 160 6.68 13.91 11.04
CA GLN A 160 7.32 14.98 10.29
C GLN A 160 8.49 14.42 9.46
N VAL A 161 8.49 14.71 8.16
CA VAL A 161 9.55 14.32 7.23
C VAL A 161 10.32 15.54 6.75
N ASN A 162 11.56 15.31 6.29
CA ASN A 162 12.39 16.34 5.68
C ASN A 162 11.90 16.61 4.25
N THR A 163 11.31 17.77 4.03
CA THR A 163 10.84 18.24 2.71
C THR A 163 11.82 19.22 2.03
N GLY A 164 13.05 19.32 2.55
CA GLY A 164 14.10 20.14 1.97
C GLY A 164 14.88 19.48 0.82
N ASN A 165 14.62 18.20 0.55
CA ASN A 165 15.29 17.40 -0.49
C ASN A 165 14.30 17.00 -1.60
N ASN A 166 14.09 15.69 -1.85
CA ASN A 166 13.26 15.21 -2.96
C ASN A 166 11.80 14.95 -2.55
N PHE A 167 11.51 14.86 -1.24
CA PHE A 167 10.15 14.92 -0.73
C PHE A 167 9.63 16.36 -0.70
N ALA A 168 8.39 16.57 -1.15
CA ALA A 168 7.71 17.85 -1.11
C ALA A 168 6.32 17.75 -0.47
N VAL A 169 5.82 18.85 0.10
CA VAL A 169 4.43 18.96 0.53
C VAL A 169 3.50 18.70 -0.66
N GLY A 170 2.51 17.84 -0.46
CA GLY A 170 1.59 17.38 -1.50
C GLY A 170 2.07 16.13 -2.25
N ASP A 171 3.29 15.65 -2.00
CA ASP A 171 3.73 14.36 -2.57
C ASP A 171 2.88 13.22 -2.01
N THR A 172 2.53 12.30 -2.90
CA THR A 172 1.99 11.00 -2.52
C THR A 172 3.16 10.04 -2.29
N LEU A 173 3.21 9.42 -1.11
CA LEU A 173 4.14 8.36 -0.76
C LEU A 173 3.46 7.00 -0.84
N TYR A 174 4.20 6.02 -1.32
CA TYR A 174 3.74 4.66 -1.49
C TYR A 174 4.62 3.70 -0.67
N ASP A 175 4.00 2.76 0.02
CA ASP A 175 4.71 1.69 0.72
C ASP A 175 5.26 0.66 -0.28
N LEU A 176 6.58 0.67 -0.44
CA LEU A 176 7.34 -0.24 -1.31
C LEU A 176 7.34 -1.69 -0.80
N THR A 177 6.95 -1.92 0.46
CA THR A 177 6.93 -3.25 1.08
C THR A 177 5.56 -3.91 1.09
N GLY A 178 4.49 -3.11 0.98
CA GLY A 178 3.10 -3.52 1.11
C GLY A 178 2.67 -3.91 2.54
N LYS A 179 3.54 -3.78 3.54
CA LYS A 179 3.32 -4.25 4.92
C LYS A 179 2.64 -3.23 5.83
N SER A 180 2.43 -2.00 5.35
CA SER A 180 1.66 -0.95 6.01
C SER A 180 0.15 -1.12 5.81
N LYS A 181 -0.66 -0.74 6.81
CA LYS A 181 -2.12 -0.55 6.64
C LYS A 181 -2.49 0.77 5.97
N SER A 182 -1.52 1.68 5.85
CA SER A 182 -1.61 2.91 5.06
C SER A 182 -0.66 2.79 3.85
N PRO A 183 -0.99 1.98 2.83
CA PRO A 183 -0.09 1.69 1.71
C PRO A 183 0.15 2.91 0.80
N ILE A 184 -0.74 3.90 0.87
CA ILE A 184 -0.59 5.22 0.24
C ILE A 184 -0.84 6.28 1.30
N THR A 185 -0.01 7.32 1.30
CA THR A 185 -0.18 8.49 2.14
C THR A 185 0.29 9.75 1.43
N LEU A 186 -0.10 10.93 1.94
CA LEU A 186 0.36 12.22 1.44
C LEU A 186 1.32 12.86 2.46
N ILE A 187 2.22 13.71 1.97
CA ILE A 187 2.89 14.71 2.80
C ILE A 187 1.95 15.92 2.94
N ASP A 188 1.44 16.15 4.14
CA ASP A 188 0.50 17.24 4.43
C ASP A 188 1.16 18.64 4.39
N GLY A 189 0.34 19.68 4.55
CA GLY A 189 0.79 21.08 4.58
C GLY A 189 1.80 21.41 5.70
N ASN A 190 1.94 20.55 6.70
CA ASN A 190 2.88 20.65 7.81
C ASN A 190 4.11 19.75 7.63
N SER A 191 4.32 19.19 6.43
CA SER A 191 5.37 18.21 6.14
C SER A 191 5.26 16.94 6.99
N LYS A 192 4.04 16.52 7.33
CA LYS A 192 3.76 15.28 8.06
C LYS A 192 3.17 14.21 7.17
N VAL A 193 3.47 12.97 7.51
CA VAL A 193 2.97 11.76 6.87
C VAL A 193 2.30 10.90 7.93
N GLU A 194 1.08 10.45 7.66
CA GLU A 194 0.39 9.49 8.52
C GLU A 194 0.76 8.06 8.14
N VAL A 195 1.17 7.25 9.12
CA VAL A 195 1.50 5.84 8.90
C VAL A 195 0.82 4.95 9.92
N ILE A 196 0.38 3.77 9.46
CA ILE A 196 -0.19 2.71 10.31
C ILE A 196 0.58 1.42 10.04
N ILE A 197 1.49 1.07 10.95
CA ILE A 197 2.37 -0.10 10.84
C ILE A 197 1.89 -1.19 11.79
N PRO A 198 1.53 -2.39 11.30
CA PRO A 198 1.13 -3.50 12.15
C PRO A 198 2.16 -3.84 13.24
N ALA A 199 1.72 -4.58 14.26
CA ALA A 199 2.61 -5.16 15.25
C ALA A 199 3.72 -5.98 14.57
N ARG A 200 4.96 -5.85 15.06
CA ARG A 200 6.13 -6.60 14.55
C ARG A 200 6.31 -6.50 13.04
N SER A 201 6.12 -5.30 12.49
CA SER A 201 6.18 -5.04 11.04
C SER A 201 7.07 -3.84 10.72
N TYR A 202 7.27 -3.58 9.44
CA TYR A 202 7.99 -2.44 8.91
C TYR A 202 7.36 -1.99 7.60
N ALA A 203 7.60 -0.74 7.21
CA ALA A 203 7.24 -0.22 5.90
C ALA A 203 8.31 0.74 5.40
N VAL A 204 8.42 0.85 4.08
CA VAL A 204 9.40 1.70 3.41
C VAL A 204 8.66 2.52 2.38
N PHE A 205 8.60 3.83 2.57
CA PHE A 205 7.83 4.74 1.74
C PHE A 205 8.73 5.55 0.82
N SER A 206 8.30 5.74 -0.43
CA SER A 206 8.93 6.69 -1.37
C SER A 206 7.86 7.40 -2.19
N ASN A 207 8.19 8.57 -2.75
CA ASN A 207 7.30 9.34 -3.62
C ASN A 207 7.28 8.84 -5.07
N SER A 208 7.93 7.70 -5.32
CA SER A 208 7.95 7.02 -6.60
C SER A 208 8.02 5.52 -6.37
N MET A 209 7.40 4.77 -7.27
CA MET A 209 7.45 3.32 -7.31
C MET A 209 8.33 2.80 -8.47
N ASP A 210 9.08 3.68 -9.15
CA ASP A 210 9.97 3.27 -10.24
C ASP A 210 11.13 2.40 -9.72
N GLY A 211 11.29 1.22 -10.31
CA GLY A 211 12.33 0.28 -9.89
C GLY A 211 11.85 -0.74 -8.88
N LEU A 212 10.56 -0.81 -8.55
CA LEU A 212 10.01 -1.98 -7.88
C LEU A 212 10.21 -3.24 -8.76
N ALA A 213 10.42 -4.39 -8.13
CA ALA A 213 10.49 -5.66 -8.84
C ALA A 213 9.08 -6.04 -9.31
N CYS A 214 8.91 -6.24 -10.61
CA CYS A 214 7.67 -6.74 -11.17
C CYS A 214 7.56 -8.25 -11.00
N VAL A 215 6.36 -8.74 -10.69
CA VAL A 215 6.04 -10.16 -10.72
C VAL A 215 6.20 -10.66 -12.16
N GLY A 216 6.80 -11.84 -12.36
CA GLY A 216 7.02 -12.45 -13.68
C GLY A 216 5.74 -12.99 -14.36
N SER A 217 4.57 -12.51 -13.94
CA SER A 217 3.22 -12.92 -14.36
C SER A 217 2.47 -11.71 -14.93
N ASN A 218 1.50 -11.93 -15.82
CA ASN A 218 0.60 -10.86 -16.28
C ASN A 218 -0.62 -10.66 -15.37
N LYS A 219 -0.76 -11.49 -14.34
CA LYS A 219 -1.83 -11.42 -13.35
C LYS A 219 -1.25 -11.35 -11.95
N ILE A 220 -1.94 -10.61 -11.08
CA ILE A 220 -1.66 -10.52 -9.66
C ILE A 220 -2.94 -10.74 -8.84
N TYR A 221 -2.75 -11.10 -7.57
CA TYR A 221 -3.82 -11.56 -6.68
C TYR A 221 -3.96 -10.65 -5.45
N VAL A 222 -5.20 -10.53 -4.96
CA VAL A 222 -5.57 -9.75 -3.78
C VAL A 222 -6.51 -10.57 -2.89
N ASP A 223 -6.14 -10.72 -1.61
CA ASP A 223 -6.91 -11.46 -0.60
C ASP A 223 -6.64 -10.83 0.77
N LEU A 224 -7.68 -10.30 1.43
CA LEU A 224 -7.59 -9.74 2.79
C LEU A 224 -7.02 -10.73 3.81
N ASN A 225 -7.16 -12.03 3.56
CA ASN A 225 -6.75 -13.10 4.46
C ASN A 225 -5.41 -13.75 4.06
N ALA A 226 -4.73 -13.25 3.03
CA ALA A 226 -3.42 -13.77 2.68
C ALA A 226 -2.42 -13.51 3.81
N THR A 227 -1.60 -14.53 4.10
CA THR A 227 -0.58 -14.48 5.15
C THR A 227 0.82 -14.71 4.61
N GLY A 228 0.96 -14.90 3.29
CA GLY A 228 2.24 -15.11 2.63
C GLY A 228 2.99 -13.79 2.44
N LEU A 229 3.71 -13.71 1.32
CA LEU A 229 4.69 -12.67 1.07
C LEU A 229 4.09 -11.29 0.77
N ASN A 230 2.80 -11.22 0.47
CA ASN A 230 2.09 -9.99 0.13
C ASN A 230 2.73 -9.30 -1.09
N ASP A 231 3.06 -10.09 -2.12
CA ASP A 231 3.69 -9.66 -3.37
C ASP A 231 2.79 -9.87 -4.61
N GLY A 232 1.61 -10.46 -4.42
CA GLY A 232 0.61 -10.67 -5.45
C GLY A 232 0.92 -11.82 -6.41
N SER A 233 1.94 -12.64 -6.16
CA SER A 233 2.40 -13.68 -7.10
C SER A 233 1.45 -14.88 -7.26
N ASP A 234 0.71 -15.21 -6.20
CA ASP A 234 -0.35 -16.24 -6.17
C ASP A 234 -1.35 -15.92 -5.04
N TRP A 235 -2.32 -16.80 -4.79
CA TRP A 235 -3.32 -16.58 -3.73
C TRP A 235 -2.76 -16.66 -2.31
N GLU A 236 -1.68 -17.42 -2.07
CA GLU A 236 -1.03 -17.51 -0.74
C GLU A 236 -0.26 -16.21 -0.45
N ASN A 237 0.38 -15.68 -1.48
CA ASN A 237 1.22 -14.49 -1.47
C ASN A 237 0.48 -13.23 -1.95
N ALA A 238 -0.85 -13.28 -2.01
CA ALA A 238 -1.69 -12.20 -2.52
C ALA A 238 -1.52 -10.91 -1.72
N PHE A 239 -1.77 -9.76 -2.35
CA PHE A 239 -1.82 -8.49 -1.64
C PHE A 239 -3.00 -8.47 -0.66
N THR A 240 -2.79 -8.02 0.57
CA THR A 240 -3.86 -7.78 1.54
C THR A 240 -4.53 -6.42 1.36
N HIS A 241 -3.96 -5.56 0.51
CA HIS A 241 -4.50 -4.25 0.16
C HIS A 241 -4.58 -4.09 -1.37
N LEU A 242 -5.80 -3.89 -1.89
CA LEU A 242 -6.03 -3.69 -3.33
C LEU A 242 -5.23 -2.51 -3.90
N GLN A 243 -5.09 -1.44 -3.11
CA GLN A 243 -4.36 -0.26 -3.54
C GLN A 243 -2.89 -0.58 -3.89
N SER A 244 -2.23 -1.47 -3.14
CA SER A 244 -0.87 -1.94 -3.46
C SER A 244 -0.81 -2.67 -4.80
N ALA A 245 -1.81 -3.50 -5.09
CA ALA A 245 -1.91 -4.21 -6.37
C ALA A 245 -2.13 -3.26 -7.54
N ILE A 246 -3.02 -2.27 -7.40
CA ILE A 246 -3.27 -1.24 -8.41
C ILE A 246 -1.99 -0.45 -8.69
N VAL A 247 -1.28 0.00 -7.66
CA VAL A 247 -0.02 0.74 -7.81
C VAL A 247 1.04 -0.11 -8.53
N LEU A 248 1.18 -1.38 -8.16
CA LEU A 248 2.12 -2.28 -8.84
C LEU A 248 1.77 -2.43 -10.33
N ALA A 249 0.48 -2.66 -10.65
CA ALA A 249 0.02 -2.76 -12.04
C ALA A 249 0.24 -1.47 -12.85
N GLN A 250 0.19 -0.31 -12.18
CA GLN A 250 0.52 0.96 -12.83
C GLN A 250 2.00 1.10 -13.17
N VAL A 251 2.91 0.47 -12.43
CA VAL A 251 4.36 0.56 -12.69
C VAL A 251 4.82 -0.56 -13.62
N CYS A 252 4.33 -1.77 -13.39
CA CYS A 252 4.72 -2.98 -14.10
C CYS A 252 3.89 -3.19 -15.35
N THR A 253 4.44 -2.85 -16.52
CA THR A 253 3.74 -2.90 -17.81
C THR A 253 3.32 -4.29 -18.26
N ASN A 254 3.86 -5.35 -17.66
CA ASN A 254 3.47 -6.71 -17.94
C ASN A 254 2.18 -7.14 -17.22
N ILE A 255 1.74 -6.40 -16.20
CA ILE A 255 0.55 -6.75 -15.42
C ILE A 255 -0.69 -6.20 -16.14
N GLU A 256 -1.60 -7.10 -16.45
CA GLU A 256 -2.83 -6.85 -17.20
C GLU A 256 -4.09 -7.18 -16.39
N GLU A 257 -3.96 -8.02 -15.35
CA GLU A 257 -5.09 -8.57 -14.60
C GLU A 257 -4.87 -8.51 -13.08
N ILE A 258 -5.90 -8.09 -12.34
CA ILE A 258 -5.99 -8.18 -10.88
C ILE A 258 -7.17 -9.08 -10.52
N HIS A 259 -6.92 -10.09 -9.70
CA HIS A 259 -7.91 -11.04 -9.22
C HIS A 259 -8.12 -10.84 -7.72
N ILE A 260 -9.36 -10.62 -7.30
CA ILE A 260 -9.68 -10.18 -5.95
C ILE A 260 -10.67 -11.16 -5.30
N LYS A 261 -10.30 -11.71 -4.14
CA LYS A 261 -11.23 -12.48 -3.32
C LYS A 261 -12.28 -11.60 -2.66
N GLU A 262 -13.39 -12.21 -2.27
CA GLU A 262 -14.48 -11.56 -1.54
C GLU A 262 -13.98 -10.78 -0.32
N GLY A 263 -14.76 -9.77 0.07
CA GLY A 263 -14.45 -8.90 1.20
C GLY A 263 -14.53 -7.42 0.83
N THR A 264 -14.35 -6.56 1.83
CA THR A 264 -14.44 -5.11 1.71
C THR A 264 -13.04 -4.50 1.66
N TYR A 265 -12.73 -3.83 0.55
CA TYR A 265 -11.46 -3.16 0.30
C TYR A 265 -11.68 -1.65 0.32
N TYR A 266 -11.00 -0.98 1.26
CA TYR A 266 -11.10 0.47 1.45
C TYR A 266 -10.06 1.21 0.63
N ALA A 267 -10.43 2.36 0.05
CA ALA A 267 -9.57 3.11 -0.86
C ALA A 267 -8.32 3.68 -0.17
N ASN A 268 -8.50 4.30 1.00
CA ASN A 268 -7.40 4.80 1.81
C ASN A 268 -7.77 4.77 3.30
N SER A 269 -6.78 4.79 4.18
CA SER A 269 -6.98 4.74 5.65
C SER A 269 -6.87 6.11 6.31
N LEU A 270 -6.84 7.20 5.53
CA LEU A 270 -6.31 8.50 5.95
C LEU A 270 -7.36 9.62 5.98
N GLY A 271 -8.61 9.31 5.65
CA GLY A 271 -9.68 10.30 5.58
C GLY A 271 -9.52 11.31 4.43
N ASN A 272 -8.62 11.06 3.47
CA ASN A 272 -8.51 11.92 2.29
C ASN A 272 -9.57 11.52 1.27
N ARG A 273 -10.58 12.38 1.13
CA ARG A 273 -11.77 12.15 0.31
C ARG A 273 -11.48 12.15 -1.20
N ASP A 274 -10.35 12.71 -1.63
CA ASP A 274 -9.94 12.71 -3.04
C ASP A 274 -9.29 11.39 -3.49
N LEU A 275 -8.86 10.54 -2.55
CA LEU A 275 -8.05 9.35 -2.82
C LEU A 275 -8.88 8.07 -2.94
N GLY A 276 -9.69 7.99 -3.99
CA GLY A 276 -10.33 6.75 -4.46
C GLY A 276 -9.39 5.78 -5.20
N PHE A 277 -9.89 4.61 -5.61
CA PHE A 277 -9.16 3.67 -6.44
C PHE A 277 -8.92 4.24 -7.85
N SER A 278 -7.67 4.60 -8.15
CA SER A 278 -7.32 5.26 -9.41
C SER A 278 -6.89 4.27 -10.50
N LEU A 279 -7.62 4.23 -11.62
CA LEU A 279 -7.41 3.31 -12.75
C LEU A 279 -7.05 4.09 -14.02
N ASN A 280 -5.75 4.29 -14.24
CA ASN A 280 -5.21 5.10 -15.35
C ASN A 280 -4.55 4.28 -16.48
N LYS A 281 -4.51 2.95 -16.35
CA LYS A 281 -3.98 2.01 -17.36
C LYS A 281 -5.02 0.98 -17.77
N ASN A 282 -4.79 0.36 -18.91
CA ASN A 282 -5.56 -0.81 -19.34
C ASN A 282 -5.34 -1.95 -18.35
N LEU A 283 -6.38 -2.28 -17.58
CA LEU A 283 -6.30 -3.22 -16.47
C LEU A 283 -7.64 -3.92 -16.33
N LYS A 284 -7.62 -5.25 -16.21
CA LYS A 284 -8.82 -6.04 -15.93
C LYS A 284 -8.85 -6.38 -14.46
N ILE A 285 -9.97 -6.10 -13.80
CA ILE A 285 -10.17 -6.33 -12.39
C ILE A 285 -11.34 -7.31 -12.25
N TYR A 286 -11.04 -8.49 -11.73
CA TYR A 286 -11.96 -9.59 -11.54
C TYR A 286 -12.22 -9.77 -10.04
N GLY A 287 -13.41 -9.43 -9.59
CA GLY A 287 -13.83 -9.61 -8.20
C GLY A 287 -14.58 -10.91 -7.96
N SER A 288 -15.04 -11.06 -6.73
CA SER A 288 -15.96 -12.10 -6.26
C SER A 288 -15.42 -13.52 -6.26
N TYR A 289 -14.10 -13.71 -6.14
CA TYR A 289 -13.54 -15.03 -5.89
C TYR A 289 -13.83 -15.48 -4.44
N PRO A 290 -14.27 -16.73 -4.19
CA PRO A 290 -14.60 -17.19 -2.85
C PRO A 290 -13.33 -17.35 -1.99
N ALA A 291 -13.31 -16.78 -0.78
CA ALA A 291 -12.19 -16.92 0.15
C ALA A 291 -12.08 -18.35 0.71
N SER A 292 -13.20 -19.08 0.72
CA SER A 292 -13.28 -20.48 1.16
C SER A 292 -12.51 -21.48 0.28
N ILE A 293 -12.08 -21.07 -0.91
CA ILE A 293 -11.27 -21.88 -1.83
C ILE A 293 -9.85 -21.33 -1.85
N SER A 294 -8.84 -22.19 -1.70
CA SER A 294 -7.43 -21.75 -1.68
C SER A 294 -6.95 -21.23 -3.03
N ASN A 295 -7.35 -21.88 -4.13
CA ASN A 295 -6.93 -21.54 -5.50
C ASN A 295 -8.14 -21.47 -6.46
N PRO A 296 -9.06 -20.50 -6.28
CA PRO A 296 -10.26 -20.41 -7.10
C PRO A 296 -9.95 -19.97 -8.53
N VAL A 297 -10.83 -20.32 -9.45
CA VAL A 297 -10.77 -20.02 -10.89
C VAL A 297 -11.94 -19.13 -11.32
N LEU A 298 -11.90 -18.61 -12.55
CA LEU A 298 -12.88 -17.63 -13.06
C LEU A 298 -14.34 -18.06 -12.95
N THR A 299 -14.63 -19.37 -13.01
CA THR A 299 -15.98 -19.93 -12.91
C THR A 299 -16.48 -20.13 -11.48
N ASP A 300 -15.63 -19.94 -10.47
CA ASP A 300 -16.02 -20.05 -9.06
C ASP A 300 -16.61 -18.74 -8.51
N ARG A 301 -16.62 -17.67 -9.32
CA ARG A 301 -16.99 -16.31 -8.92
C ARG A 301 -18.50 -16.12 -8.93
N GLU A 302 -19.04 -15.68 -7.81
CA GLU A 302 -20.47 -15.47 -7.63
C GLU A 302 -20.73 -14.19 -6.82
N ILE A 303 -20.95 -13.06 -7.50
CA ILE A 303 -21.12 -11.74 -6.85
C ILE A 303 -22.23 -11.70 -5.79
N ASP A 304 -23.34 -12.42 -5.99
CA ASP A 304 -24.45 -12.43 -5.03
C ASP A 304 -24.13 -13.26 -3.75
N ALA A 305 -23.12 -14.14 -3.80
CA ALA A 305 -22.75 -15.02 -2.69
C ALA A 305 -21.44 -14.60 -2.00
N THR A 306 -20.45 -14.17 -2.78
CA THR A 306 -19.08 -13.86 -2.31
C THR A 306 -18.62 -12.52 -2.90
N PRO A 307 -19.26 -11.39 -2.56
CA PRO A 307 -18.99 -10.10 -3.19
C PRO A 307 -17.59 -9.57 -2.85
N THR A 308 -16.90 -9.04 -3.85
CA THR A 308 -15.79 -8.09 -3.64
C THR A 308 -16.34 -6.68 -3.64
N ILE A 309 -16.26 -6.01 -2.49
CA ILE A 309 -16.76 -4.66 -2.26
C ILE A 309 -15.58 -3.69 -2.28
N LEU A 310 -15.60 -2.74 -3.20
CA LEU A 310 -14.71 -1.58 -3.20
C LEU A 310 -15.45 -0.46 -2.49
N SER A 311 -14.92 -0.06 -1.33
CA SER A 311 -15.60 0.84 -0.40
C SER A 311 -14.97 2.22 -0.39
N GLY A 312 -15.83 3.23 -0.47
CA GLY A 312 -15.49 4.62 -0.25
C GLY A 312 -15.44 5.04 1.22
N ASP A 313 -15.91 4.17 2.12
CA ASP A 313 -15.86 4.37 3.57
C ASP A 313 -14.41 4.49 4.07
N ILE A 314 -14.05 5.65 4.59
CA ILE A 314 -12.70 5.94 5.10
C ILE A 314 -12.84 6.72 6.41
N GLY A 315 -11.83 6.65 7.28
CA GLY A 315 -11.94 7.33 8.58
C GLY A 315 -12.84 6.55 9.54
N THR A 316 -14.03 7.07 9.83
CA THR A 316 -14.96 6.47 10.79
C THR A 316 -15.94 5.53 10.10
N LEU A 317 -15.77 4.23 10.33
CA LEU A 317 -16.63 3.19 9.72
C LEU A 317 -18.13 3.52 9.84
N GLY A 318 -18.79 3.66 8.69
CA GLY A 318 -20.23 3.93 8.56
C GLY A 318 -20.65 5.39 8.72
N ASP A 319 -19.71 6.33 8.89
CA ASP A 319 -19.95 7.75 8.70
C ASP A 319 -19.80 8.06 7.21
N ASP A 320 -20.81 8.64 6.56
CA ASP A 320 -20.73 8.95 5.12
C ASP A 320 -20.04 10.29 4.84
N THR A 321 -19.84 11.11 5.86
CA THR A 321 -19.35 12.49 5.70
C THR A 321 -17.84 12.57 5.47
N ASP A 322 -17.11 11.52 5.83
CA ASP A 322 -15.67 11.36 5.55
C ASP A 322 -15.37 10.42 4.38
N ASN A 323 -16.37 9.79 3.77
CA ASN A 323 -16.19 8.92 2.60
C ASN A 323 -15.54 9.63 1.42
N VAL A 324 -14.79 8.87 0.59
CA VAL A 324 -14.25 9.41 -0.66
C VAL A 324 -15.34 9.97 -1.57
N TYR A 325 -15.02 11.03 -2.30
CA TYR A 325 -15.93 11.59 -3.29
C TYR A 325 -16.24 10.61 -4.42
N HIS A 326 -15.20 9.90 -4.90
CA HIS A 326 -15.32 8.90 -5.95
C HIS A 326 -14.67 7.60 -5.50
N VAL A 327 -15.42 6.50 -5.41
CA VAL A 327 -14.82 5.20 -5.06
C VAL A 327 -13.79 4.79 -6.10
N ILE A 328 -14.08 5.00 -7.38
CA ILE A 328 -13.16 4.76 -8.49
C ILE A 328 -13.01 6.02 -9.35
N ASN A 329 -11.76 6.34 -9.67
CA ASN A 329 -11.40 7.32 -10.69
C ASN A 329 -10.81 6.59 -11.91
N ALA A 330 -11.57 6.52 -13.02
CA ALA A 330 -11.15 5.85 -14.24
C ALA A 330 -10.71 6.87 -15.30
N SER A 331 -9.46 6.78 -15.77
CA SER A 331 -8.88 7.78 -16.69
C SER A 331 -8.01 7.18 -17.80
N SER A 332 -8.02 5.85 -17.96
CA SER A 332 -7.20 5.23 -19.00
C SER A 332 -7.68 5.56 -20.41
N MET A 333 -6.78 6.12 -21.22
CA MET A 333 -7.02 6.43 -22.64
C MET A 333 -6.30 5.48 -23.60
N ALA A 334 -5.35 4.69 -23.10
CA ALA A 334 -4.49 3.81 -23.90
C ALA A 334 -5.08 2.40 -24.11
N GLY A 335 -6.11 2.04 -23.34
CA GLY A 335 -6.86 0.79 -23.45
C GLY A 335 -7.98 0.78 -22.41
N ALA A 336 -8.90 -0.17 -22.52
CA ALA A 336 -10.13 -0.15 -21.73
C ALA A 336 -9.98 -0.91 -20.41
N VAL A 337 -10.16 -0.22 -19.30
CA VAL A 337 -10.31 -0.84 -17.97
C VAL A 337 -11.49 -1.81 -18.01
N LEU A 338 -11.37 -3.00 -17.44
CA LEU A 338 -12.49 -3.92 -17.23
C LEU A 338 -12.74 -4.08 -15.73
N LEU A 339 -13.97 -3.87 -15.31
CA LEU A 339 -14.49 -4.22 -13.99
C LEU A 339 -15.49 -5.37 -14.16
N ASP A 340 -15.26 -6.52 -13.53
CA ASP A 340 -16.12 -7.70 -13.65
C ASP A 340 -16.40 -8.32 -12.28
N GLN A 341 -17.70 -8.41 -11.93
CA GLN A 341 -18.21 -8.91 -10.65
C GLN A 341 -17.66 -8.16 -9.42
N LEU A 342 -17.96 -6.87 -9.35
CA LEU A 342 -17.57 -5.97 -8.25
C LEU A 342 -18.76 -5.22 -7.70
N VAL A 343 -18.73 -4.90 -6.40
CA VAL A 343 -19.64 -3.95 -5.76
C VAL A 343 -18.88 -2.66 -5.48
N ILE A 344 -19.39 -1.53 -5.94
CA ILE A 344 -18.86 -0.19 -5.71
C ILE A 344 -19.75 0.50 -4.69
N LYS A 345 -19.22 0.73 -3.48
CA LYS A 345 -20.03 1.10 -2.33
C LYS A 345 -19.57 2.37 -1.64
N GLY A 346 -20.53 3.21 -1.22
CA GLY A 346 -20.29 4.24 -0.22
C GLY A 346 -19.50 5.46 -0.69
N GLY A 347 -19.47 5.78 -1.98
CA GLY A 347 -18.94 7.08 -2.41
C GLY A 347 -19.88 8.22 -2.01
N HIS A 348 -19.31 9.38 -1.64
CA HIS A 348 -20.07 10.54 -1.19
C HIS A 348 -19.61 11.82 -1.91
N ALA A 349 -20.12 12.06 -3.13
CA ALA A 349 -19.76 13.21 -3.97
C ALA A 349 -20.54 14.48 -3.56
N ASP A 350 -20.15 15.09 -2.43
CA ASP A 350 -20.69 16.34 -1.88
C ASP A 350 -19.68 17.49 -1.80
N GLY A 351 -18.55 17.36 -2.52
CA GLY A 351 -17.47 18.32 -2.45
C GLY A 351 -17.82 19.71 -2.98
N SER A 352 -16.94 20.67 -2.72
CA SER A 352 -17.15 22.06 -3.13
C SER A 352 -16.82 22.34 -4.60
N HIS A 353 -16.01 21.49 -5.25
CA HIS A 353 -15.76 21.57 -6.68
C HIS A 353 -16.79 20.78 -7.46
N VAL A 354 -17.08 21.21 -8.68
CA VAL A 354 -18.05 20.55 -9.56
C VAL A 354 -17.66 19.09 -9.84
N SER A 355 -16.37 18.80 -9.98
CA SER A 355 -15.88 17.41 -10.13
C SER A 355 -16.35 16.51 -8.99
N ASP A 356 -16.32 17.04 -7.77
CA ASP A 356 -16.54 16.31 -6.53
C ASP A 356 -18.04 16.25 -6.15
N GLN A 357 -18.93 16.71 -7.04
CA GLN A 357 -20.39 16.74 -6.88
C GLN A 357 -21.11 15.68 -7.72
N HIS A 358 -20.35 14.88 -8.48
CA HIS A 358 -20.83 13.87 -9.42
C HIS A 358 -20.04 12.58 -9.29
N GLY A 359 -20.56 11.44 -9.76
CA GLY A 359 -19.77 10.21 -9.91
C GLY A 359 -19.35 9.60 -8.58
N ALA A 360 -20.28 9.50 -7.63
CA ALA A 360 -20.00 9.00 -6.29
C ALA A 360 -19.36 7.59 -6.31
N GLY A 361 -19.92 6.68 -7.11
CA GLY A 361 -19.29 5.38 -7.36
C GLY A 361 -18.09 5.50 -8.31
N ILE A 362 -18.32 6.03 -9.52
CA ILE A 362 -17.31 6.12 -10.57
C ILE A 362 -17.31 7.52 -11.19
N TYR A 363 -16.13 8.15 -11.21
CA TYR A 363 -15.81 9.28 -12.06
C TYR A 363 -14.94 8.83 -13.23
N ASN A 364 -15.49 8.85 -14.46
CA ASN A 364 -14.81 8.36 -15.66
C ASN A 364 -14.46 9.50 -16.63
N THR A 365 -13.19 9.51 -17.03
CA THR A 365 -12.63 10.35 -18.11
C THR A 365 -12.02 9.52 -19.24
N GLY A 366 -12.03 8.18 -19.10
CA GLY A 366 -11.34 7.24 -19.98
C GLY A 366 -12.23 6.22 -20.66
N LEU A 367 -11.63 5.08 -21.02
CA LEU A 367 -12.27 3.91 -21.59
C LEU A 367 -12.53 2.88 -20.48
N LEU A 368 -13.80 2.61 -20.20
CA LEU A 368 -14.25 1.74 -19.12
C LEU A 368 -15.25 0.70 -19.62
N ASN A 369 -14.99 -0.56 -19.31
CA ASN A 369 -15.89 -1.69 -19.52
C ASN A 369 -16.32 -2.22 -18.16
N MET A 370 -17.61 -2.50 -17.99
CA MET A 370 -18.17 -3.06 -16.77
C MET A 370 -19.08 -4.24 -17.11
N ASP A 371 -18.93 -5.35 -16.40
CA ASP A 371 -19.81 -6.52 -16.51
C ASP A 371 -20.21 -7.00 -15.10
N ARG A 372 -21.51 -7.06 -14.81
CA ARG A 372 -22.02 -7.43 -13.47
C ARG A 372 -21.40 -6.60 -12.35
N VAL A 373 -21.46 -5.27 -12.47
CA VAL A 373 -21.00 -4.33 -11.43
C VAL A 373 -22.20 -3.72 -10.71
N TYR A 374 -22.19 -3.78 -9.37
CA TYR A 374 -23.28 -3.26 -8.54
C TYR A 374 -22.84 -1.99 -7.83
N PHE A 375 -23.71 -0.98 -7.80
CA PHE A 375 -23.51 0.26 -7.06
C PHE A 375 -24.41 0.22 -5.84
N ASP A 376 -23.85 0.38 -4.65
CA ASP A 376 -24.57 0.28 -3.38
C ASP A 376 -24.28 1.49 -2.50
N GLU A 377 -25.32 2.13 -1.94
CA GLU A 377 -25.19 3.21 -0.95
C GLU A 377 -24.26 4.37 -1.40
N ASN A 378 -24.24 4.70 -2.69
CA ASN A 378 -23.49 5.85 -3.19
C ASN A 378 -24.38 7.10 -3.15
N SER A 379 -23.80 8.26 -2.82
CA SER A 379 -24.55 9.52 -2.77
C SER A 379 -23.82 10.65 -3.48
N ALA A 380 -24.56 11.39 -4.31
CA ALA A 380 -24.02 12.54 -5.03
C ALA A 380 -24.98 13.73 -4.94
N THR A 381 -24.43 14.91 -4.60
CA THR A 381 -25.23 16.12 -4.40
C THR A 381 -25.84 16.65 -5.69
N MET A 382 -25.27 16.36 -6.87
CA MET A 382 -25.80 16.87 -8.14
C MET A 382 -26.37 15.85 -9.14
N THR A 383 -25.67 14.76 -9.49
CA THR A 383 -26.15 13.92 -10.60
C THR A 383 -26.21 12.43 -10.32
N SER A 384 -25.08 11.76 -10.16
CA SER A 384 -24.97 10.35 -10.55
C SER A 384 -23.99 9.55 -9.69
N ASP A 385 -24.23 8.24 -9.62
CA ASP A 385 -23.26 7.26 -9.16
C ASP A 385 -22.15 7.09 -10.19
N ILE A 386 -22.51 7.18 -11.48
CA ILE A 386 -21.60 7.01 -12.61
C ILE A 386 -21.59 8.29 -13.43
N TYR A 387 -20.45 9.00 -13.41
CA TYR A 387 -20.23 10.20 -14.19
C TYR A 387 -19.23 9.96 -15.31
N ASN A 388 -19.61 10.31 -16.54
CA ASN A 388 -18.76 10.22 -17.71
C ASN A 388 -18.53 11.61 -18.33
N ILE A 389 -17.25 11.97 -18.50
CA ILE A 389 -16.83 13.23 -19.11
C ILE A 389 -15.63 13.00 -20.04
N GLY A 390 -15.44 13.86 -21.03
CA GLY A 390 -14.37 13.78 -22.03
C GLY A 390 -14.88 13.32 -23.39
N ALA A 391 -14.55 14.06 -24.45
CA ALA A 391 -15.06 13.77 -25.80
C ALA A 391 -14.68 12.37 -26.34
N ALA A 392 -13.61 11.78 -25.80
CA ALA A 392 -13.11 10.47 -26.19
C ALA A 392 -13.36 9.39 -25.12
N SER A 393 -14.05 9.71 -24.03
CA SER A 393 -14.39 8.72 -23.00
C SER A 393 -15.51 7.80 -23.50
N VAL A 394 -15.41 6.53 -23.09
CA VAL A 394 -16.38 5.50 -23.44
C VAL A 394 -16.66 4.64 -22.23
N ILE A 395 -17.93 4.44 -21.93
CA ILE A 395 -18.39 3.40 -21.01
C ILE A 395 -19.13 2.34 -21.82
N ASN A 396 -18.73 1.07 -21.69
CA ASN A 396 -19.54 -0.07 -22.10
C ASN A 396 -19.93 -0.86 -20.85
N ALA A 397 -21.22 -1.06 -20.62
CA ALA A 397 -21.69 -1.64 -19.39
C ALA A 397 -22.77 -2.70 -19.63
N SER A 398 -22.61 -3.86 -19.00
CA SER A 398 -23.58 -4.95 -19.00
C SER A 398 -23.92 -5.39 -17.58
N ASP A 399 -25.19 -5.75 -17.37
CA ASP A 399 -25.71 -6.27 -16.09
C ASP A 399 -25.42 -5.40 -14.86
N ILE A 400 -25.69 -4.10 -14.96
CA ILE A 400 -25.46 -3.15 -13.87
C ILE A 400 -26.67 -3.11 -12.94
N LYS A 401 -26.41 -3.16 -11.62
CA LYS A 401 -27.43 -2.93 -10.58
C LYS A 401 -27.07 -1.67 -9.79
N VAL A 402 -28.07 -0.87 -9.45
CA VAL A 402 -27.93 0.24 -8.51
C VAL A 402 -28.89 0.01 -7.35
N ILE A 403 -28.39 0.11 -6.13
CA ILE A 403 -29.04 -0.33 -4.90
C ILE A 403 -28.84 0.76 -3.84
N ASN A 404 -29.92 1.24 -3.23
CA ASN A 404 -29.88 2.19 -2.11
C ASN A 404 -29.01 3.46 -2.34
N SER A 405 -28.74 3.84 -3.59
CA SER A 405 -27.98 5.06 -3.90
C SER A 405 -28.88 6.29 -3.86
N ASN A 406 -28.38 7.39 -3.29
CA ASN A 406 -29.10 8.65 -3.17
C ASN A 406 -28.42 9.76 -3.98
N THR A 407 -28.83 9.87 -5.24
CA THR A 407 -28.36 10.90 -6.17
C THR A 407 -29.48 11.86 -6.50
N SER A 408 -29.22 13.18 -6.45
CA SER A 408 -30.25 14.18 -6.77
C SER A 408 -30.62 14.26 -8.27
N GLY A 409 -29.85 13.60 -9.14
CA GLY A 409 -30.08 13.51 -10.59
C GLY A 409 -30.29 12.09 -11.11
N THR A 410 -29.74 11.78 -12.29
CA THR A 410 -29.80 10.44 -12.89
C THR A 410 -28.67 9.56 -12.39
N GLN A 411 -28.92 8.29 -12.08
CA GLN A 411 -27.87 7.36 -11.60
C GLN A 411 -26.65 7.26 -12.52
N VAL A 412 -26.84 7.49 -13.82
CA VAL A 412 -25.78 7.66 -14.83
C VAL A 412 -25.89 9.05 -15.44
N HIS A 413 -24.78 9.78 -15.51
CA HIS A 413 -24.69 11.05 -16.23
C HIS A 413 -23.52 11.02 -17.21
N CYS A 414 -23.79 11.37 -18.47
CA CYS A 414 -22.78 11.52 -19.51
C CYS A 414 -22.77 12.97 -19.99
N GLU A 415 -21.78 13.75 -19.56
CA GLU A 415 -21.62 15.14 -20.00
C GLU A 415 -21.04 15.20 -21.42
N SER A 416 -20.09 14.32 -21.73
CA SER A 416 -19.49 14.15 -23.06
C SER A 416 -18.93 12.74 -23.22
N GLY A 417 -18.65 12.32 -24.46
CA GLY A 417 -18.19 10.96 -24.75
C GLY A 417 -19.34 10.04 -25.17
N THR A 418 -19.17 8.73 -24.94
CA THR A 418 -20.15 7.70 -25.33
C THR A 418 -20.43 6.76 -24.17
N VAL A 419 -21.69 6.39 -23.97
CA VAL A 419 -22.09 5.37 -23.00
C VAL A 419 -23.00 4.35 -23.67
N ASN A 420 -22.59 3.09 -23.67
CA ASN A 420 -23.29 1.95 -24.24
C ASN A 420 -23.76 1.03 -23.10
N TRP A 421 -25.06 0.79 -23.03
CA TRP A 421 -25.69 -0.04 -21.98
C TRP A 421 -26.36 -1.28 -22.56
N ASP A 422 -26.11 -2.43 -21.95
CA ASP A 422 -26.87 -3.67 -22.16
C ASP A 422 -27.32 -4.23 -20.81
N GLY A 423 -28.52 -3.82 -20.36
CA GLY A 423 -29.08 -4.24 -19.07
C GLY A 423 -28.66 -3.36 -17.88
N LEU A 424 -29.51 -2.40 -17.52
CA LEU A 424 -29.43 -1.62 -16.28
C LEU A 424 -30.68 -1.90 -15.44
N ASN A 425 -30.48 -2.40 -14.22
CA ASN A 425 -31.56 -2.65 -13.26
C ASN A 425 -31.41 -1.71 -12.07
N VAL A 426 -32.31 -0.73 -11.98
CA VAL A 426 -32.38 0.19 -10.84
C VAL A 426 -33.31 -0.39 -9.78
N ILE A 427 -32.79 -0.63 -8.58
CA ILE A 427 -33.55 -1.14 -7.44
C ILE A 427 -33.55 -0.05 -6.37
N ASP A 428 -34.46 0.92 -6.54
CA ASP A 428 -34.71 1.95 -5.53
C ASP A 428 -35.66 1.39 -4.46
N ASN A 429 -35.35 1.61 -3.17
CA ASN A 429 -36.27 1.40 -2.05
C ASN A 429 -36.91 2.72 -1.62
#